data_AF-A0A1R4G7D4-F1
#
_entry.id   AF-A0A1R4G7D4-F1
#
_cell.length_a   1.000
_cell.length_b   1.000
_cell.length_c   1.000
_cell.angle_alpha   90.00
_cell.angle_beta   90.00
_cell.angle_gamma   90.00
#
_symmetry.space_group_name_H-M   'P 1'
#
loop_
_entity.id
_entity.type
_entity.pdbx_description
1 polymer ?
#
loop_
_entity_poly.entity_id
_entity_poly.type
_entity_poly.pdbx_seq_one_letter_code
_entity_poly.pdbx_strand_id
1 'polypeptide(L)'
;MLHDTLPLADADTMTDLRTFLARARTVEDGQVRLQAVRTALAVYVPVLAQEAIAAVTPTVLGLRVAQLATPEADGFEAVYELGALTDRLARVEESETILALPPAESRAAWAGITPPLTGWEERGAYDDDELRRQAEAGMRSVAEAVPTSVGRPVLDTVRGRIWSAPVTGTGPAEIELPLGAAFAAHTLGFLRPGGSSRLFGQGRWLRLSSSGGHTLIRHAAQLL
;
A
#
# COMPACT_ATOMS: atom_id res chain seq x y z
N MET A 1 -2.90 25.67 -2.98
CA MET A 1 -1.80 26.26 -2.21
C MET A 1 -0.64 25.29 -2.26
N LEU A 2 0.60 25.76 -2.42
CA LEU A 2 1.76 24.90 -2.24
C LEU A 2 1.92 24.67 -0.74
N HIS A 3 1.83 23.41 -0.30
CA HIS A 3 2.14 23.03 1.07
C HIS A 3 3.59 22.59 1.10
N ASP A 4 4.41 23.27 1.90
CA ASP A 4 5.80 22.83 2.16
C ASP A 4 5.87 21.95 3.42
N THR A 5 4.80 21.97 4.22
CA THR A 5 4.66 21.17 5.44
C THR A 5 3.21 20.74 5.67
N LEU A 6 3.01 19.66 6.42
CA LEU A 6 1.70 19.20 6.89
C LEU A 6 1.73 19.01 8.42
N PRO A 7 0.90 19.73 9.19
CA PRO A 7 0.81 19.54 10.63
C PRO A 7 0.03 18.25 10.95
N LEU A 8 0.71 17.25 11.51
CA LEU A 8 0.10 16.03 12.03
C LEU A 8 -0.52 16.29 13.41
N ALA A 9 -1.50 15.48 13.79
CA ALA A 9 -2.23 15.65 15.05
C ALA A 9 -1.34 15.49 16.29
N ASP A 10 -0.38 14.55 16.24
CA ASP A 10 0.50 14.21 17.36
C ASP A 10 1.78 13.48 16.89
N ALA A 11 2.70 13.29 17.83
CA ALA A 11 3.98 12.60 17.62
C ALA A 11 3.82 11.10 17.34
N ASP A 12 2.75 10.47 17.84
CA ASP A 12 2.45 9.06 17.58
C ASP A 12 2.09 8.86 16.09
N THR A 13 1.32 9.79 15.53
CA THR A 13 1.01 9.84 14.09
C THR A 13 2.28 9.98 13.24
N MET A 14 3.22 10.82 13.67
CA MET A 14 4.53 10.97 13.02
C MET A 14 5.34 9.66 13.08
N THR A 15 5.37 9.01 14.24
CA THR A 15 6.11 7.75 14.45
C THR A 15 5.51 6.59 13.65
N ASP A 16 4.18 6.50 13.58
CA ASP A 16 3.47 5.54 12.74
C ASP A 16 3.80 5.75 11.26
N LEU A 17 3.72 7.00 10.76
CA LEU A 17 4.02 7.34 9.38
C LEU A 17 5.47 6.99 9.01
N ARG A 18 6.43 7.31 9.89
CA ARG A 18 7.84 6.93 9.74
C ARG A 18 8.01 5.43 9.63
N THR A 19 7.37 4.67 10.51
CA THR A 19 7.43 3.20 10.51
C THR A 19 6.84 2.61 9.22
N PHE A 20 5.68 3.12 8.80
CA PHE A 20 5.01 2.68 7.58
C PHE A 20 5.85 2.93 6.33
N LEU A 21 6.38 4.14 6.16
CA LEU A 21 7.17 4.51 4.98
C LEU A 21 8.54 3.83 4.97
N ALA A 22 9.16 3.62 6.13
CA ALA A 22 10.38 2.83 6.24
C ALA A 22 10.16 1.37 5.77
N ARG A 23 9.05 0.75 6.19
CA ARG A 23 8.67 -0.60 5.71
C ARG A 23 8.39 -0.61 4.22
N ALA A 24 7.64 0.36 3.70
CA ALA A 24 7.38 0.48 2.26
C ALA A 24 8.69 0.54 1.46
N ARG A 25 9.69 1.30 1.94
CA ARG A 25 11.00 1.44 1.29
C ARG A 25 11.79 0.12 1.24
N THR A 26 11.55 -0.82 2.16
CA THR A 26 12.16 -2.17 2.09
C THR A 26 11.56 -3.04 1.00
N VAL A 27 10.35 -2.74 0.53
CA VAL A 27 9.70 -3.43 -0.58
C VAL A 27 10.24 -2.89 -1.91
N GLU A 28 10.17 -1.57 -2.08
CA GLU A 28 10.71 -0.85 -3.23
C GLU A 28 10.89 0.64 -2.87
N ASP A 29 12.04 1.23 -3.22
CA ASP A 29 12.28 2.68 -3.08
C ASP A 29 11.69 3.44 -4.28
N GLY A 30 10.36 3.41 -4.37
CA GLY A 30 9.58 4.04 -5.44
C GLY A 30 8.96 5.36 -5.01
N GLN A 31 7.68 5.59 -5.34
CA GLN A 31 6.95 6.80 -4.98
C GLN A 31 5.93 6.57 -3.85
N VAL A 32 5.55 7.67 -3.21
CA VAL A 32 4.44 7.75 -2.25
C VAL A 32 3.47 8.83 -2.71
N ARG A 33 2.16 8.55 -2.66
CA ARG A 33 1.10 9.54 -2.94
C ARG A 33 0.47 9.96 -1.62
N LEU A 34 0.40 11.26 -1.39
CA LEU A 34 -0.26 11.89 -0.26
C LEU A 34 -1.55 12.55 -0.75
N GLN A 35 -2.66 12.33 -0.05
CA GLN A 35 -3.94 12.97 -0.36
C GLN A 35 -4.66 13.35 0.94
N ALA A 36 -4.99 14.61 1.11
CA ALA A 36 -5.70 15.10 2.27
C ALA A 36 -7.18 15.36 1.95
N VAL A 37 -8.06 14.84 2.80
CA VAL A 37 -9.50 15.10 2.77
C VAL A 37 -9.94 15.45 4.18
N ARG A 38 -10.38 16.69 4.38
CA ARG A 38 -10.58 17.31 5.69
C ARG A 38 -9.30 17.17 6.52
N THR A 39 -9.35 16.41 7.61
CA THR A 39 -8.20 16.17 8.49
C THR A 39 -7.58 14.78 8.31
N ALA A 40 -8.02 14.00 7.31
CA ALA A 40 -7.45 12.70 7.01
C ALA A 40 -6.40 12.82 5.91
N LEU A 41 -5.15 12.43 6.20
CA LEU A 41 -4.07 12.30 5.23
C LEU A 41 -3.93 10.84 4.82
N ALA A 42 -4.44 10.49 3.64
CA ALA A 42 -4.24 9.20 3.03
C ALA A 42 -2.84 9.11 2.41
N VAL A 43 -2.09 8.09 2.79
CA VAL A 43 -0.71 7.83 2.36
C VAL A 43 -0.68 6.49 1.62
N TYR A 44 -0.52 6.57 0.31
CA TYR A 44 -0.53 5.40 -0.58
C TYR A 44 0.89 5.04 -1.00
N VAL A 45 1.22 3.75 -0.97
CA VAL A 45 2.47 3.20 -1.51
C VAL A 45 2.17 2.03 -2.45
N PRO A 46 2.83 1.92 -3.61
CA PRO A 46 2.66 0.79 -4.50
C PRO A 46 3.39 -0.42 -3.92
N VAL A 47 2.76 -1.59 -3.97
CA VAL A 47 3.42 -2.87 -3.67
C VAL A 47 3.52 -3.73 -4.92
N LEU A 48 2.46 -3.70 -5.74
CA LEU A 48 2.45 -4.24 -7.09
C LEU A 48 1.72 -3.23 -7.97
N ALA A 49 2.43 -2.62 -8.90
CA ALA A 49 1.83 -1.67 -9.82
C ALA A 49 2.08 -2.12 -11.26
N GLN A 50 1.09 -1.89 -12.13
CA GLN A 50 1.25 -2.08 -13.56
C GLN A 50 2.11 -0.95 -14.12
N GLU A 51 3.22 -1.27 -14.76
CA GLU A 51 3.96 -0.31 -15.59
C GLU A 51 3.42 -0.27 -17.04
N ALA A 52 2.71 -1.33 -17.47
CA ALA A 52 2.19 -1.47 -18.83
C ALA A 52 0.66 -1.58 -18.87
N ILE A 53 0.03 -0.93 -19.86
CA ILE A 53 -1.43 -0.82 -20.06
C ILE A 53 -2.11 -2.19 -20.26
N ALA A 54 -1.40 -3.17 -20.83
CA ALA A 54 -1.92 -4.51 -21.14
C ALA A 54 -1.64 -5.56 -20.06
N ALA A 55 -1.16 -5.15 -18.88
CA ALA A 55 -0.82 -6.09 -17.82
C ALA A 55 -2.07 -6.78 -17.24
N VAL A 56 -1.97 -8.10 -17.06
CA VAL A 56 -3.04 -8.94 -16.47
C VAL A 56 -2.94 -8.99 -14.94
N THR A 57 -1.82 -8.50 -14.37
CA THR A 57 -1.54 -8.47 -12.93
C THR A 57 -2.40 -7.42 -12.22
N PRO A 58 -2.99 -7.72 -11.05
CA PRO A 58 -3.71 -6.73 -10.26
C PRO A 58 -2.78 -5.62 -9.76
N THR A 59 -3.32 -4.41 -9.62
CA THR A 59 -2.64 -3.34 -8.88
C THR A 59 -2.92 -3.50 -7.39
N VAL A 60 -1.87 -3.55 -6.57
CA VAL A 60 -1.93 -3.63 -5.11
C VAL A 60 -1.22 -2.43 -4.49
N LEU A 61 -1.94 -1.68 -3.67
CA LEU A 61 -1.46 -0.51 -2.94
C LEU A 61 -1.60 -0.72 -1.44
N GLY A 62 -0.60 -0.29 -0.67
CA GLY A 62 -0.75 -0.05 0.76
C GLY A 62 -1.33 1.33 1.04
N LEU A 63 -2.21 1.43 2.04
CA LEU A 63 -2.81 2.68 2.49
C LEU A 63 -2.75 2.78 4.02
N ARG A 64 -2.13 3.86 4.51
CA ARG A 64 -2.29 4.36 5.88
C ARG A 64 -3.03 5.69 5.86
N VAL A 65 -3.83 5.94 6.90
CA VAL A 65 -4.48 7.24 7.10
C VAL A 65 -3.90 7.84 8.36
N ALA A 66 -3.20 8.96 8.20
CA ALA A 66 -2.68 9.77 9.29
C ALA A 66 -3.67 10.91 9.59
N GLN A 67 -3.73 11.35 10.84
CA GLN A 67 -4.57 12.47 11.25
C GLN A 67 -3.77 13.78 11.16
N LEU A 68 -4.31 14.76 10.44
CA LEU A 68 -3.82 16.13 10.43
C LEU A 68 -4.40 16.90 11.63
N ALA A 69 -3.63 17.85 12.15
CA ALA A 69 -4.05 18.71 13.25
C ALA A 69 -5.18 19.67 12.84
N THR A 70 -5.16 20.13 11.58
CA THR A 70 -6.11 21.11 11.03
C THR A 70 -6.58 20.67 9.64
N PRO A 71 -7.76 21.16 9.18
CA PRO A 71 -8.25 20.88 7.83
C PRO A 71 -7.64 21.82 6.76
N GLU A 72 -6.60 22.59 7.07
CA GLU A 72 -6.04 23.59 6.15
C GLU A 72 -5.45 22.98 4.87
N ALA A 73 -5.02 21.72 4.95
CA ALA A 73 -4.55 20.97 3.79
C ALA A 73 -5.68 20.23 3.05
N ASP A 74 -6.96 20.49 3.33
CA ASP A 74 -8.06 19.84 2.61
C ASP A 74 -7.96 20.07 1.10
N GLY A 75 -8.03 18.98 0.33
CA GLY A 75 -7.82 18.98 -1.12
C GLY A 75 -6.36 18.95 -1.57
N PHE A 76 -5.39 18.89 -0.64
CA PHE A 76 -3.99 18.66 -0.98
C PHE A 76 -3.79 17.27 -1.58
N GLU A 77 -3.05 17.20 -2.69
CA GLU A 77 -2.63 15.95 -3.29
C GLU A 77 -1.26 16.13 -3.96
N ALA A 78 -0.33 15.23 -3.66
CA ALA A 78 1.01 15.25 -4.25
C ALA A 78 1.62 13.84 -4.28
N VAL A 79 2.58 13.64 -5.18
CA VAL A 79 3.38 12.41 -5.26
C VAL A 79 4.84 12.79 -5.02
N TYR A 80 5.55 12.01 -4.21
CA TYR A 80 6.97 12.24 -3.91
C TYR A 80 7.76 10.95 -4.07
N GLU A 81 9.08 11.09 -4.27
CA GLU A 81 10.00 9.95 -4.10
C GLU A 81 9.99 9.50 -2.63
N LEU A 82 9.82 8.20 -2.41
CA LEU A 82 9.73 7.61 -1.07
C LEU A 82 11.03 7.82 -0.28
N GLY A 83 12.18 7.66 -0.93
CA GLY A 83 13.48 7.98 -0.35
C GLY A 83 13.57 9.43 0.12
N ALA A 84 13.09 10.39 -0.67
CA ALA A 84 13.13 11.81 -0.31
C ALA A 84 12.28 12.13 0.93
N LEU A 85 11.13 11.47 1.09
CA LEU A 85 10.26 11.64 2.25
C LEU A 85 10.82 10.92 3.49
N THR A 86 11.31 9.69 3.33
CA THR A 86 11.89 8.90 4.44
C THR A 86 13.20 9.51 4.98
N ASP A 87 14.06 10.06 4.13
CA ASP A 87 15.30 10.73 4.55
C ASP A 87 15.03 11.99 5.40
N ARG A 88 13.88 12.64 5.19
CA ARG A 88 13.43 13.77 6.01
C ARG A 88 12.89 13.27 7.35
N LEU A 89 12.02 12.25 7.32
CA LEU A 89 11.47 11.61 8.51
C LEU A 89 12.54 11.02 9.44
N ALA A 90 13.69 10.62 8.90
CA ALA A 90 14.83 10.15 9.69
C ALA A 90 15.50 11.24 10.56
N ARG A 91 15.22 12.53 10.29
CA ARG A 91 15.79 13.68 11.00
C ARG A 91 14.78 14.36 11.94
N VAL A 92 13.59 13.80 12.03
CA VAL A 92 12.49 14.33 12.84
C VAL A 92 12.73 13.95 14.29
N GLU A 93 12.71 14.93 15.18
CA GLU A 93 12.78 14.72 16.63
C GLU A 93 11.51 14.04 17.15
N GLU A 94 11.59 13.34 18.28
CA GLU A 94 10.48 12.50 18.77
C GLU A 94 9.20 13.30 19.10
N SER A 95 9.32 14.59 19.43
CA SER A 95 8.18 15.48 19.73
C SER A 95 7.65 16.26 18.52
N GLU A 96 8.28 16.14 17.35
CA GLU A 96 7.96 16.95 16.18
C GLU A 96 6.68 16.43 15.50
N THR A 97 5.76 17.34 15.17
CA THR A 97 4.47 17.01 14.57
C THR A 97 4.32 17.59 13.17
N ILE A 98 5.29 18.38 12.68
CA ILE A 98 5.25 18.98 11.36
C ILE A 98 5.99 18.08 10.37
N LEU A 99 5.24 17.50 9.43
CA LEU A 99 5.82 16.74 8.32
C LEU A 99 6.35 17.70 7.26
N ALA A 100 7.66 17.80 7.13
CA ALA A 100 8.29 18.54 6.04
C ALA A 100 8.17 17.79 4.70
N LEU A 101 7.63 18.45 3.68
CA LEU A 101 7.47 17.87 2.35
C LEU A 101 8.73 18.08 1.49
N PRO A 102 9.06 17.14 0.57
CA PRO A 102 10.10 17.37 -0.41
C PRO A 102 9.75 18.57 -1.33
N PRO A 103 10.75 19.37 -1.76
CA PRO A 103 10.52 20.55 -2.60
C PRO A 103 10.15 20.21 -4.05
N ALA A 104 10.34 18.95 -4.45
CA ALA A 104 10.06 18.48 -5.80
C ALA A 104 9.08 17.29 -5.74
N GLU A 105 7.95 17.45 -6.41
CA GLU A 105 7.02 16.36 -6.67
C GLU A 105 7.57 15.40 -7.73
N SER A 106 7.19 14.14 -7.62
CA SER A 106 7.43 13.09 -8.62
C SER A 106 6.15 12.79 -9.40
N ARG A 107 6.24 11.88 -10.37
CA ARG A 107 5.09 11.35 -11.11
C ARG A 107 5.18 9.84 -11.17
N ALA A 108 4.06 9.18 -10.94
CA ALA A 108 3.96 7.73 -11.09
C ALA A 108 2.65 7.36 -11.77
N ALA A 109 2.68 6.44 -12.75
CA ALA A 109 1.49 6.04 -13.49
C ALA A 109 0.40 5.45 -12.57
N TRP A 110 0.82 4.71 -11.54
CA TRP A 110 -0.09 4.12 -10.54
C TRP A 110 -0.80 5.18 -9.69
N ALA A 111 -0.24 6.38 -9.55
CA ALA A 111 -0.81 7.43 -8.69
C ALA A 111 -2.17 7.91 -9.21
N GLY A 112 -2.45 7.80 -10.51
CA GLY A 112 -3.78 8.08 -11.08
C GLY A 112 -4.83 7.01 -10.80
N ILE A 113 -4.46 5.87 -10.22
CA ILE A 113 -5.35 4.75 -9.90
C ILE A 113 -5.96 4.97 -8.52
N THR A 114 -7.06 5.73 -8.46
CA THR A 114 -7.72 6.11 -7.20
C THR A 114 -8.86 5.14 -6.84
N PRO A 115 -8.90 4.63 -5.59
CA PRO A 115 -10.02 3.83 -5.10
C PRO A 115 -11.30 4.66 -4.92
N PRO A 116 -12.50 4.06 -4.94
CA PRO A 116 -13.72 4.73 -4.56
C PRO A 116 -13.68 5.12 -3.07
N LEU A 117 -14.23 6.30 -2.73
CA LEU A 117 -14.31 6.75 -1.33
C LEU A 117 -15.48 6.11 -0.56
N THR A 118 -16.56 5.75 -1.26
CA THR A 118 -17.80 5.24 -0.69
C THR A 118 -18.32 4.02 -1.48
N GLY A 119 -19.38 3.38 -0.98
CA GLY A 119 -19.99 2.21 -1.61
C GLY A 119 -19.25 0.90 -1.35
N TRP A 120 -18.35 0.88 -0.37
CA TRP A 120 -17.68 -0.34 0.08
C TRP A 120 -18.66 -1.24 0.83
N GLU A 121 -18.82 -2.45 0.35
CA GLU A 121 -19.64 -3.46 1.01
C GLU A 121 -18.73 -4.55 1.57
N GLU A 122 -19.01 -4.98 2.80
CA GLU A 122 -18.25 -6.07 3.41
C GLU A 122 -18.54 -7.39 2.68
N ARG A 123 -17.49 -8.19 2.53
CA ARG A 123 -17.51 -9.45 1.79
C ARG A 123 -17.03 -10.64 2.60
N GLY A 124 -16.50 -10.41 3.79
CA GLY A 124 -15.98 -11.44 4.68
C GLY A 124 -14.72 -10.97 5.37
N ALA A 125 -13.96 -11.91 5.90
CA ALA A 125 -12.70 -11.63 6.58
C ALA A 125 -11.69 -12.76 6.33
N TYR A 126 -10.41 -12.42 6.44
CA TYR A 126 -9.28 -13.34 6.33
C TYR A 126 -8.61 -13.46 7.69
N ASP A 127 -8.07 -14.64 7.98
CA ASP A 127 -7.19 -14.88 9.14
C ASP A 127 -5.81 -14.27 8.87
N ASP A 128 -5.32 -13.43 9.77
CA ASP A 128 -4.05 -12.72 9.58
C ASP A 128 -2.85 -13.65 9.62
N ASP A 129 -2.93 -14.75 10.38
CA ASP A 129 -1.85 -15.73 10.47
C ASP A 129 -1.74 -16.55 9.18
N GLU A 130 -2.86 -16.87 8.53
CA GLU A 130 -2.87 -17.52 7.22
C GLU A 130 -2.37 -16.59 6.11
N LEU A 131 -2.79 -15.32 6.12
CA LEU A 131 -2.26 -14.32 5.18
C LEU A 131 -0.74 -14.18 5.31
N ARG A 132 -0.23 -14.14 6.54
CA ARG A 132 1.21 -14.09 6.82
C ARG A 132 1.92 -15.34 6.31
N ARG A 133 1.42 -16.54 6.63
CA ARG A 133 2.00 -17.81 6.15
C ARG A 133 2.10 -17.86 4.62
N GLN A 134 1.05 -17.42 3.93
CA GLN A 134 1.04 -17.42 2.46
C GLN A 134 1.92 -16.34 1.85
N ALA A 135 2.01 -15.16 2.47
CA ALA A 135 2.96 -14.13 2.05
C ALA A 135 4.41 -14.65 2.13
N GLU A 136 4.78 -15.26 3.26
CA GLU A 136 6.12 -15.85 3.48
C GLU A 136 6.39 -17.01 2.51
N ALA A 137 5.38 -17.85 2.20
CA ALA A 137 5.50 -18.89 1.20
C ALA A 137 5.74 -18.32 -0.20
N GLY A 138 4.97 -17.31 -0.61
CA GLY A 138 5.18 -16.65 -1.90
C GLY A 138 6.55 -15.95 -2.00
N MET A 139 7.07 -15.39 -0.90
CA MET A 139 8.40 -14.76 -0.87
C MET A 139 9.49 -15.79 -1.14
N ARG A 140 9.38 -16.99 -0.54
CA ARG A 140 10.27 -18.11 -0.83
C ARG A 140 10.17 -18.56 -2.29
N SER A 141 8.96 -18.68 -2.82
CA SER A 141 8.76 -19.03 -4.24
C SER A 141 9.38 -18.01 -5.20
N VAL A 142 9.31 -16.71 -4.89
CA VAL A 142 10.00 -15.69 -5.69
C VAL A 142 11.52 -15.88 -5.60
N ALA A 143 12.07 -16.09 -4.41
CA ALA A 143 13.51 -16.28 -4.22
C ALA A 143 14.04 -17.54 -4.94
N GLU A 144 13.26 -18.63 -4.96
CA GLU A 144 13.60 -19.87 -5.66
C GLU A 144 13.48 -19.76 -7.19
N ALA A 145 12.54 -18.95 -7.69
CA ALA A 145 12.26 -18.81 -9.11
C ALA A 145 13.14 -17.78 -9.84
N VAL A 146 13.90 -16.96 -9.10
CA VAL A 146 14.71 -15.86 -9.65
C VAL A 146 16.20 -16.25 -9.62
N PRO A 147 16.82 -16.59 -10.76
CA PRO A 147 18.26 -16.77 -10.84
C PRO A 147 19.04 -15.53 -10.39
N THR A 148 20.26 -15.72 -9.89
CA THR A 148 21.13 -14.69 -9.30
C THR A 148 21.45 -13.51 -10.23
N SER A 149 21.19 -13.62 -11.53
CA SER A 149 21.52 -12.61 -12.55
C SER A 149 20.40 -12.44 -13.61
N VAL A 150 19.15 -12.25 -13.19
CA VAL A 150 18.08 -11.85 -14.12
C VAL A 150 17.94 -10.34 -14.21
N GLY A 151 17.62 -9.83 -15.40
CA GLY A 151 17.22 -8.44 -15.59
C GLY A 151 15.86 -8.13 -14.96
N ARG A 152 15.65 -6.86 -14.59
CA ARG A 152 14.40 -6.33 -13.98
C ARG A 152 13.10 -6.84 -14.64
N PRO A 153 12.95 -6.89 -15.98
CA PRO A 153 11.70 -7.34 -16.60
C PRO A 153 11.33 -8.81 -16.33
N VAL A 154 12.33 -9.69 -16.21
CA VAL A 154 12.12 -11.11 -15.91
C VAL A 154 11.66 -11.26 -14.45
N LEU A 155 12.30 -10.52 -13.54
CA LEU A 155 11.90 -10.47 -12.13
C LEU A 155 10.45 -9.98 -11.98
N ASP A 156 10.08 -8.90 -12.68
CA ASP A 156 8.71 -8.36 -12.62
C ASP A 156 7.68 -9.35 -13.17
N THR A 157 8.03 -10.12 -14.20
CA THR A 157 7.16 -11.18 -14.75
C THR A 157 6.94 -12.31 -13.74
N VAL A 158 8.00 -12.81 -13.12
CA VAL A 158 7.93 -13.88 -12.10
C VAL A 158 7.12 -13.42 -10.89
N ARG A 159 7.42 -12.22 -10.37
CA ARG A 159 6.67 -11.59 -9.29
C ARG A 159 5.20 -11.43 -9.66
N GLY A 160 4.91 -10.89 -10.84
CA GLY A 160 3.55 -10.71 -11.34
C GLY A 160 2.75 -12.01 -11.34
N ARG A 161 3.34 -13.11 -11.82
CA ARG A 161 2.70 -14.42 -11.82
C ARG A 161 2.43 -14.95 -10.40
N ILE A 162 3.44 -14.95 -9.54
CA ILE A 162 3.32 -15.50 -8.17
C ILE A 162 2.31 -14.69 -7.37
N TRP A 163 2.41 -13.36 -7.42
CA TRP A 163 1.56 -12.48 -6.64
C TRP A 163 0.14 -12.34 -7.17
N SER A 164 -0.13 -12.77 -8.40
CA SER A 164 -1.50 -12.85 -8.94
C SER A 164 -2.23 -14.13 -8.52
N ALA A 165 -1.54 -15.14 -8.01
CA ALA A 165 -2.19 -16.37 -7.56
C ALA A 165 -3.13 -16.07 -6.37
N PRO A 166 -4.25 -16.79 -6.23
CA PRO A 166 -5.20 -16.54 -5.15
C PRO A 166 -4.66 -17.01 -3.79
N VAL A 167 -5.04 -16.29 -2.74
CA VAL A 167 -4.97 -16.76 -1.35
C VAL A 167 -5.92 -17.96 -1.21
N THR A 168 -5.49 -19.01 -0.53
CA THR A 168 -6.28 -20.25 -0.34
C THR A 168 -6.52 -20.56 1.14
N GLY A 169 -7.43 -21.47 1.48
CA GLY A 169 -7.57 -21.96 2.87
C GLY A 169 -8.11 -20.97 3.92
N THR A 170 -8.44 -19.74 3.53
CA THR A 170 -9.07 -18.71 4.37
C THR A 170 -9.90 -17.77 3.49
N GLY A 171 -10.81 -17.03 4.12
CA GLY A 171 -11.59 -16.00 3.43
C GLY A 171 -12.88 -16.52 2.77
N PRO A 172 -13.65 -15.61 2.16
CA PRO A 172 -14.87 -15.96 1.44
C PRO A 172 -14.57 -16.78 0.18
N ALA A 173 -15.32 -17.87 -0.03
CA ALA A 173 -15.08 -18.82 -1.11
C ALA A 173 -15.29 -18.25 -2.53
N GLU A 174 -16.10 -17.20 -2.67
CA GLU A 174 -16.48 -16.63 -3.96
C GLU A 174 -15.58 -15.47 -4.41
N ILE A 175 -14.57 -15.10 -3.62
CA ILE A 175 -13.71 -13.94 -3.92
C ILE A 175 -12.23 -14.34 -3.86
N GLU A 176 -11.57 -14.15 -5.00
CA GLU A 176 -10.14 -14.35 -5.13
C GLU A 176 -9.38 -13.11 -4.65
N LEU A 177 -8.81 -13.19 -3.45
CA LEU A 177 -7.83 -12.21 -2.98
C LEU A 177 -6.44 -12.63 -3.52
N PRO A 178 -5.73 -11.81 -4.31
CA PRO A 178 -4.41 -12.17 -4.80
C PRO A 178 -3.38 -12.24 -3.67
N LEU A 179 -2.41 -13.14 -3.76
CA LEU A 179 -1.27 -13.28 -2.83
C LEU A 179 -0.50 -11.96 -2.66
N GLY A 180 -0.48 -11.12 -3.71
CA GLY A 180 0.08 -9.78 -3.64
C GLY A 180 -0.54 -8.91 -2.54
N ALA A 181 -1.83 -9.09 -2.23
CA ALA A 181 -2.48 -8.40 -1.13
C ALA A 181 -1.99 -8.90 0.24
N ALA A 182 -1.82 -10.22 0.39
CA ALA A 182 -1.24 -10.80 1.59
C ALA A 182 0.22 -10.35 1.78
N PHE A 183 1.01 -10.34 0.71
CA PHE A 183 2.38 -9.82 0.68
C PHE A 183 2.46 -8.36 1.11
N ALA A 184 1.59 -7.49 0.56
CA ALA A 184 1.50 -6.10 0.96
C ALA A 184 1.14 -5.94 2.44
N ALA A 185 0.10 -6.62 2.91
CA ALA A 185 -0.32 -6.56 4.30
C ALA A 185 0.77 -7.06 5.26
N HIS A 186 1.51 -8.11 4.89
CA HIS A 186 2.60 -8.65 5.69
C HIS A 186 3.81 -7.69 5.75
N THR A 187 4.32 -7.25 4.60
CA THR A 187 5.54 -6.43 4.52
C THR A 187 5.37 -5.02 5.06
N LEU A 188 4.18 -4.44 4.91
CA LEU A 188 3.82 -3.16 5.53
C LEU A 188 3.47 -3.33 7.03
N GLY A 189 3.38 -4.58 7.50
CA GLY A 189 3.10 -5.00 8.87
C GLY A 189 1.73 -4.53 9.37
N PHE A 190 0.73 -4.72 8.51
CA PHE A 190 -0.68 -4.50 8.76
C PHE A 190 -1.30 -5.65 9.58
N LEU A 191 -0.83 -6.87 9.34
CA LEU A 191 -1.29 -8.09 10.00
C LEU A 191 -0.91 -8.14 11.48
N ARG A 192 -1.72 -8.82 12.30
CA ARG A 192 -1.46 -9.07 13.73
C ARG A 192 -1.56 -10.57 14.05
N PRO A 193 -0.70 -11.11 14.93
CA PRO A 193 -0.84 -12.50 15.38
C PRO A 193 -2.21 -12.75 16.01
N GLY A 194 -2.90 -13.82 15.59
CA GLY A 194 -4.28 -14.11 16.00
C GLY A 194 -5.31 -13.05 15.56
N GLY A 195 -4.94 -12.16 14.64
CA GLY A 195 -5.79 -11.10 14.11
C GLY A 195 -6.69 -11.56 12.96
N SER A 196 -7.55 -10.64 12.51
CA SER A 196 -8.36 -10.84 11.32
C SER A 196 -8.50 -9.54 10.54
N SER A 197 -8.47 -9.67 9.21
CA SER A 197 -8.59 -8.57 8.27
C SER A 197 -9.91 -8.65 7.51
N ARG A 198 -10.73 -7.60 7.59
CA ARG A 198 -12.05 -7.52 6.91
C ARG A 198 -11.87 -7.16 5.45
N LEU A 199 -12.54 -7.89 4.56
CA LEU A 199 -12.56 -7.66 3.14
C LEU A 199 -13.79 -6.84 2.76
N PHE A 200 -13.57 -5.79 1.97
CA PHE A 200 -14.64 -5.00 1.35
C PHE A 200 -14.49 -5.01 -0.17
N GLY A 201 -15.61 -4.93 -0.89
CA GLY A 201 -15.63 -4.84 -2.35
C GLY A 201 -16.42 -3.63 -2.86
N GLN A 202 -15.99 -3.06 -3.99
CA GLN A 202 -16.71 -2.05 -4.75
C GLN A 202 -16.29 -2.13 -6.22
N GLY A 203 -17.20 -2.56 -7.10
CA GLY A 203 -16.88 -2.75 -8.51
C GLY A 203 -15.65 -3.66 -8.71
N ARG A 204 -14.61 -3.13 -9.35
CA ARG A 204 -13.33 -3.83 -9.59
C ARG A 204 -12.32 -3.74 -8.43
N TRP A 205 -12.71 -3.11 -7.32
CA TRP A 205 -11.86 -2.86 -6.18
C TRP A 205 -12.17 -3.80 -5.03
N LEU A 206 -11.11 -4.30 -4.40
CA LEU A 206 -11.15 -4.89 -3.07
C LEU A 206 -10.35 -4.03 -2.11
N ARG A 207 -10.75 -4.02 -0.83
CA ARG A 207 -10.01 -3.41 0.27
C ARG A 207 -9.95 -4.39 1.42
N LEU A 208 -8.75 -4.87 1.71
CA LEU A 208 -8.47 -5.64 2.92
C LEU A 208 -8.10 -4.67 4.03
N SER A 209 -8.91 -4.60 5.09
CA SER A 209 -8.74 -3.67 6.20
C SER A 209 -8.36 -4.42 7.48
N SER A 210 -7.24 -4.02 8.06
CA SER A 210 -6.69 -4.57 9.31
C SER A 210 -6.53 -3.45 10.34
N SER A 211 -6.14 -3.79 11.56
CA SER A 211 -5.75 -2.79 12.56
C SER A 211 -4.53 -1.96 12.14
N GLY A 212 -3.62 -2.55 11.34
CA GLY A 212 -2.37 -1.90 10.97
C GLY A 212 -2.46 -1.08 9.69
N GLY A 213 -3.55 -1.13 8.92
CA GLY A 213 -3.73 -0.37 7.69
C GLY A 213 -4.63 -1.09 6.68
N HIS A 214 -4.67 -0.56 5.46
CA HIS A 214 -5.50 -1.08 4.39
C HIS A 214 -4.64 -1.51 3.20
N THR A 215 -4.95 -2.67 2.62
CA THR A 215 -4.45 -3.06 1.30
C THR A 215 -5.56 -2.88 0.29
N LEU A 216 -5.30 -2.11 -0.76
CA LEU A 216 -6.22 -1.84 -1.86
C LEU A 216 -5.81 -2.66 -3.06
N ILE A 217 -6.77 -3.32 -3.69
CA ILE A 217 -6.56 -4.16 -4.86
C ILE A 217 -7.49 -3.67 -5.95
N ARG A 218 -6.94 -3.40 -7.13
CA ARG A 218 -7.72 -3.17 -8.35
C ARG A 218 -7.44 -4.33 -9.30
N HIS A 219 -8.47 -5.13 -9.57
CA HIS A 219 -8.35 -6.17 -10.57
C HIS A 219 -8.15 -5.56 -11.96
N ALA A 220 -7.36 -6.24 -12.80
CA ALA A 220 -7.26 -5.90 -14.21
C ALA A 220 -8.66 -5.94 -14.85
N ALA A 221 -8.89 -5.10 -15.86
CA ALA A 221 -10.14 -5.18 -16.60
C ALA A 221 -10.19 -6.53 -17.31
N GLN A 222 -11.15 -7.38 -16.96
CA GLN A 222 -11.50 -8.51 -17.82
C GLN A 222 -12.13 -7.90 -19.08
N LEU A 223 -11.49 -8.12 -20.24
CA LEU A 223 -12.16 -7.92 -21.52
C LEU A 223 -13.25 -9.00 -21.59
N LEU A 224 -14.50 -8.57 -21.57
CA LEU A 224 -15.66 -9.42 -21.87
C LEU A 224 -15.69 -9.75 -23.36
#